data_AF-A0A327Q7J1-F1
#
_entry.id   AF-A0A327Q7J1-F1
#
_cell.length_a   1.000
_cell.length_b   1.000
_cell.length_c   1.000
_cell.angle_alpha   90.00
_cell.angle_beta   90.00
_cell.angle_gamma   90.00
#
_symmetry.space_group_name_H-M   'P 1'
#
loop_
_entity.id
_entity.type
_entity.pdbx_description
1 polymer ?
#
loop_
_entity_poly.entity_id
_entity_poly.type
_entity_poly.pdbx_seq_one_letter_code
_entity_poly.pdbx_strand_id
1 'polypeptide(L)'
;MYPKIEDFNGNNQVDKVEGNIKTTYVLLENNRIAAVREGTGADVEKATLLSNGNQSKYFSALMSCTIEIDNTPLFMDDLAALKMRDYMALTVAFSNLNF
;
A
#
# COMPACT_ATOMS: atom_id res chain seq x y z
N MET A 1 15.02 2.06 0.27
CA MET A 1 15.39 2.22 -1.16
C MET A 1 14.48 1.35 -2.02
N TYR A 2 13.70 1.95 -2.93
CA TYR A 2 12.79 1.21 -3.81
C TYR A 2 13.53 0.14 -4.61
N PRO A 3 12.97 -1.08 -4.74
CA PRO A 3 13.52 -2.11 -5.62
C PRO A 3 13.42 -1.67 -7.08
N LYS A 4 14.29 -2.24 -7.90
CA LYS A 4 14.16 -2.19 -9.36
C LYS A 4 13.25 -3.31 -9.84
N ILE A 5 12.74 -3.19 -11.06
CA ILE A 5 11.88 -4.22 -11.66
C ILE A 5 12.61 -5.59 -11.71
N GLU A 6 13.92 -5.60 -11.90
CA GLU A 6 14.71 -6.84 -11.92
C GLU A 6 14.67 -7.59 -10.58
N ASP A 7 14.49 -6.89 -9.45
CA ASP A 7 14.49 -7.48 -8.11
C ASP A 7 13.28 -8.40 -7.88
N PHE A 8 12.22 -8.25 -8.68
CA PHE A 8 10.99 -9.04 -8.56
C PHE A 8 11.16 -10.47 -9.08
N ASN A 9 12.16 -10.77 -9.92
CA ASN A 9 12.53 -12.13 -10.34
C ASN A 9 11.34 -13.01 -10.82
N GLY A 10 10.36 -12.41 -11.51
CA GLY A 10 9.14 -13.11 -11.99
C GLY A 10 8.01 -13.22 -10.97
N ASN A 11 8.24 -12.81 -9.72
CA ASN A 11 7.18 -12.56 -8.74
C ASN A 11 6.57 -11.17 -8.94
N ASN A 12 5.46 -10.90 -8.27
CA ASN A 12 4.83 -9.58 -8.24
C ASN A 12 5.12 -8.80 -6.95
N GLN A 13 5.85 -9.39 -6.00
CA GLN A 13 6.12 -8.78 -4.69
C GLN A 13 7.55 -9.04 -4.22
N VAL A 14 8.09 -8.07 -3.47
CA VAL A 14 9.37 -8.16 -2.77
C VAL A 14 9.22 -7.54 -1.38
N ASP A 15 9.57 -8.28 -0.34
CA ASP A 15 9.59 -7.76 1.03
C ASP A 15 10.96 -7.17 1.36
N LYS A 16 10.99 -6.00 2.02
CA LYS A 16 12.19 -5.46 2.67
C LYS A 16 11.86 -5.05 4.09
N VAL A 17 12.89 -5.09 4.94
CA VAL A 17 12.83 -4.60 6.32
C VAL A 17 13.86 -3.48 6.45
N GLU A 18 13.41 -2.28 6.80
CA GLU A 18 14.25 -1.12 7.02
C GLU A 18 14.10 -0.68 8.48
N GLY A 19 15.10 -1.00 9.31
CA GLY A 19 15.00 -0.84 10.76
C GLY A 19 13.96 -1.81 11.35
N ASN A 20 12.90 -1.27 11.95
CA ASN A 20 11.80 -2.03 12.55
C ASN A 20 10.52 -2.02 11.71
N ILE A 21 10.54 -1.46 10.49
CA ILE A 21 9.36 -1.36 9.63
C ILE A 21 9.53 -2.33 8.48
N LYS A 22 8.57 -3.26 8.34
CA LYS A 22 8.48 -4.10 7.14
C LYS A 22 7.74 -3.34 6.02
N THR A 23 8.24 -3.45 4.80
CA THR A 23 7.62 -2.89 3.60
C THR A 23 7.54 -3.96 2.51
N THR A 24 6.34 -4.23 2.02
CA THR A 24 6.08 -5.08 0.87
C THR A 24 5.97 -4.21 -0.36
N TYR A 25 6.88 -4.39 -1.31
CA TYR A 25 6.83 -3.73 -2.60
C TYR A 25 6.04 -4.58 -3.59
N VAL A 26 5.12 -3.98 -4.32
CA VAL A 26 4.24 -4.65 -5.29
C VAL A 26 4.48 -4.05 -6.68
N LEU A 27 4.77 -4.89 -7.67
CA LEU A 27 4.87 -4.49 -9.07
C LEU A 27 3.48 -4.42 -9.69
N LEU A 28 3.07 -3.24 -10.14
CA LEU A 28 1.78 -2.98 -10.78
C LEU A 28 1.84 -3.24 -12.29
N GLU A 29 0.69 -3.38 -12.95
CA GLU A 29 0.64 -3.71 -14.39
C GLU A 29 1.34 -2.72 -15.32
N ASN A 30 1.45 -1.46 -14.92
CA ASN A 30 2.12 -0.40 -15.68
C ASN A 30 3.62 -0.28 -15.32
N ASN A 31 4.20 -1.31 -14.72
CA ASN A 31 5.58 -1.35 -14.23
C ASN A 31 5.90 -0.31 -13.15
N ARG A 32 4.88 0.32 -12.56
CA ARG A 32 5.04 1.16 -11.36
C ARG A 32 5.18 0.29 -10.14
N ILE A 33 5.85 0.80 -9.12
CA ILE A 33 6.10 0.05 -7.89
C ILE A 33 5.36 0.73 -6.76
N ALA A 34 4.46 -0.03 -6.12
CA ALA A 34 3.85 0.38 -4.87
C ALA A 34 4.71 -0.10 -3.71
N ALA A 35 4.89 0.73 -2.69
CA ALA A 35 5.43 0.36 -1.39
C ALA A 35 4.28 0.34 -0.40
N VAL A 36 4.00 -0.83 0.17
CA VAL A 36 3.03 -1.04 1.24
C VAL A 36 3.83 -1.22 2.52
N ARG A 37 3.85 -0.22 3.40
CA ARG A 37 4.56 -0.33 4.68
C ARG A 37 3.64 -0.82 5.78
N GLU A 38 4.25 -1.40 6.80
CA GLU A 38 3.59 -1.73 8.06
C GLU A 38 3.01 -0.45 8.66
N GLY A 39 1.73 -0.54 9.01
CA GLY A 39 0.97 0.53 9.62
C GLY A 39 1.30 0.68 11.09
N THR A 40 1.15 1.89 11.59
CA THR A 40 1.34 2.24 13.00
C THR A 40 0.02 2.72 13.62
N GLY A 41 -0.02 2.85 14.95
CA GLY A 41 -1.18 3.46 15.63
C GLY A 41 -1.50 4.88 15.12
N ALA A 42 -0.48 5.64 14.71
CA ALA A 42 -0.68 6.97 14.12
C ALA A 42 -1.42 6.91 12.77
N ASP A 43 -1.22 5.85 11.98
CA ASP A 43 -1.94 5.65 10.71
C ASP A 43 -3.42 5.31 10.96
N VAL A 44 -3.71 4.56 12.03
CA VAL A 44 -5.08 4.26 12.47
C VAL A 44 -5.82 5.54 12.87
N GLU A 45 -5.19 6.40 13.67
CA GLU A 45 -5.76 7.69 14.06
C GLU A 45 -6.01 8.58 12.83
N LYS A 46 -5.04 8.66 11.92
CA LYS A 46 -5.16 9.43 10.69
C LYS A 46 -6.27 8.89 9.78
N ALA A 47 -6.36 7.58 9.60
CA ALA A 47 -7.42 6.95 8.81
C ALA A 47 -8.81 7.18 9.43
N THR A 48 -8.91 7.17 10.76
CA THR A 48 -10.15 7.51 11.49
C THR A 48 -10.59 8.93 11.15
N LEU A 49 -9.68 9.91 11.18
CA LEU A 49 -9.96 11.29 10.80
C LEU A 49 -10.36 11.42 9.32
N LEU A 50 -9.61 10.78 8.42
CA LEU A 50 -9.86 10.84 6.96
C LEU A 50 -11.19 10.19 6.58
N SER A 51 -11.56 9.09 7.23
CA SER A 51 -12.83 8.42 7.00
C SER A 51 -14.03 9.23 7.52
N ASN A 52 -13.80 10.19 8.43
CA ASN A 52 -14.84 10.98 9.08
C ASN A 52 -15.95 10.09 9.68
N GLY A 53 -15.55 8.99 10.34
CA GLY A 53 -16.47 8.01 10.93
C GLY A 53 -17.21 7.12 9.91
N ASN A 54 -16.95 7.26 8.62
CA ASN A 54 -17.55 6.40 7.59
C ASN A 54 -16.77 5.09 7.47
N GLN A 55 -17.33 4.03 8.08
CA GLN A 55 -16.73 2.69 8.07
C GLN A 55 -16.46 2.14 6.66
N SER A 56 -17.29 2.48 5.67
CA SER A 56 -17.07 2.04 4.27
C SER A 56 -15.81 2.64 3.63
N LYS A 57 -15.34 3.77 4.16
CA LYS A 57 -14.12 4.47 3.70
C LYS A 57 -12.90 4.19 4.55
N TYR A 58 -13.09 3.60 5.74
CA TYR A 58 -12.03 3.42 6.71
C TYR A 58 -10.89 2.55 6.19
N PHE A 59 -11.21 1.45 5.50
CA PHE A 59 -10.20 0.57 4.92
C PHE A 59 -9.38 1.27 3.82
N SER A 60 -10.05 1.98 2.90
CA SER A 60 -9.36 2.79 1.88
C SER A 60 -8.49 3.89 2.50
N ALA A 61 -8.92 4.46 3.63
CA ALA A 61 -8.16 5.46 4.37
C ALA A 61 -6.91 4.88 5.06
N LEU A 62 -6.97 3.63 5.55
CA LEU A 62 -5.79 2.94 6.08
C LEU A 62 -4.78 2.66 4.98
N MET A 63 -5.25 2.15 3.84
CA MET A 63 -4.40 1.90 2.67
C MET A 63 -3.74 3.20 2.19
N SER A 64 -4.46 4.31 2.10
CA SER A 64 -3.88 5.59 1.67
C SER A 64 -2.83 6.15 2.65
N CYS A 65 -2.89 5.79 3.92
CA CYS A 65 -1.87 6.20 4.91
C CYS A 65 -0.57 5.39 4.81
N THR A 66 -0.62 4.18 4.25
CA THR A 66 0.46 3.18 4.31
C THR A 66 1.02 2.81 2.94
N ILE A 67 0.42 3.31 1.85
CA ILE A 67 0.80 2.97 0.48
C ILE A 67 1.31 4.19 -0.26
N GLU A 68 2.44 4.02 -0.94
CA GLU A 68 3.02 4.98 -1.88
C GLU A 68 3.27 4.29 -3.23
N ILE A 69 3.00 4.96 -4.35
CA ILE A 69 3.32 4.45 -5.70
C ILE A 69 4.37 5.37 -6.31
N ASP A 70 5.53 4.80 -6.64
CA ASP A 70 6.72 5.53 -7.12
C ASP A 70 7.11 6.72 -6.23
N ASN A 71 7.15 6.50 -4.90
CA ASN A 71 7.40 7.52 -3.87
C ASN A 71 6.35 8.64 -3.79
N THR A 72 5.17 8.44 -4.41
CA THR A 72 4.04 9.37 -4.26
C THR A 72 2.98 8.76 -3.36
N PRO A 73 2.53 9.43 -2.29
CA PRO A 73 1.44 8.95 -1.45
C PRO A 73 0.20 8.62 -2.27
N LEU A 74 -0.39 7.46 -2.01
CA LEU A 74 -1.63 7.06 -2.65
C LEU A 74 -2.81 7.77 -1.99
N PHE A 75 -3.59 8.55 -2.74
CA PHE A 75 -4.82 9.13 -2.22
C PHE A 75 -6.00 8.14 -2.35
N MET A 76 -7.04 8.33 -1.54
CA MET A 76 -8.22 7.45 -1.57
C MET A 76 -8.93 7.46 -2.92
N ASP A 77 -8.97 8.60 -3.60
CA ASP A 77 -9.60 8.73 -4.92
C ASP A 77 -8.78 8.00 -5.99
N ASP A 78 -7.45 8.04 -5.89
CA ASP A 78 -6.55 7.29 -6.78
C ASP A 78 -6.71 5.79 -6.59
N LEU A 79 -6.89 5.32 -5.35
CA LEU A 79 -7.12 3.92 -5.03
C LEU A 79 -8.39 3.39 -5.74
N ALA A 80 -9.47 4.18 -5.80
CA ALA A 80 -10.70 3.82 -6.50
C ALA A 80 -10.56 3.82 -8.03
N ALA A 81 -9.61 4.59 -8.56
CA ALA A 81 -9.31 4.65 -9.99
C ALA A 81 -8.36 3.54 -10.48
N LEU A 82 -7.78 2.76 -9.56
CA LEU A 82 -6.92 1.64 -9.92
C LEU A 82 -7.70 0.55 -10.66
N LYS A 83 -6.99 -0.15 -11.56
CA LYS A 83 -7.51 -1.39 -12.13
C LYS A 83 -7.75 -2.39 -10.99
N MET A 84 -8.81 -3.19 -11.13
CA MET A 84 -9.19 -4.19 -10.14
C MET A 84 -8.03 -5.11 -9.73
N ARG A 85 -7.21 -5.56 -10.69
CA ARG A 85 -6.04 -6.41 -10.39
C ARG A 85 -5.04 -5.71 -9.45
N ASP A 86 -4.69 -4.46 -9.74
CA ASP A 86 -3.76 -3.67 -8.93
C ASP A 86 -4.36 -3.37 -7.56
N TYR A 87 -5.64 -2.96 -7.52
CA TYR A 87 -6.37 -2.76 -6.27
C TYR A 87 -6.36 -4.00 -5.38
N MET A 88 -6.66 -5.17 -5.95
CA MET A 88 -6.66 -6.43 -5.22
C MET A 88 -5.25 -6.84 -4.77
N ALA A 89 -4.23 -6.64 -5.60
CA ALA A 89 -2.84 -6.92 -5.24
C ALA A 89 -2.38 -6.06 -4.05
N LEU A 90 -2.71 -4.77 -4.06
CA LEU A 90 -2.43 -3.86 -2.95
C LEU A 90 -3.22 -4.23 -1.70
N THR A 91 -4.50 -4.58 -1.85
CA THR A 91 -5.35 -5.01 -0.73
C THR A 91 -4.79 -6.26 -0.06
N VAL A 92 -4.36 -7.26 -0.84
CA VAL A 92 -3.75 -8.49 -0.32
C VAL A 92 -2.43 -8.20 0.38
N ALA A 93 -1.55 -7.40 -0.24
CA ALA A 93 -0.28 -7.02 0.38
C ALA A 93 -0.48 -6.26 1.69
N PHE A 94 -1.40 -5.30 1.70
CA PHE A 94 -1.77 -4.54 2.90
C PHE A 94 -2.31 -5.45 4.01
N SER A 95 -3.23 -6.35 3.67
CA SER A 95 -3.80 -7.28 4.64
C SER A 95 -2.75 -8.21 5.24
N ASN A 96 -1.92 -8.85 4.41
CA ASN A 96 -0.87 -9.76 4.89
C ASN A 96 0.17 -9.09 5.80
N LEU A 97 0.32 -7.77 5.66
CA LEU A 97 1.30 -7.01 6.44
C LEU A 97 0.73 -6.51 7.77
N ASN A 98 -0.58 -6.28 7.86
CA ASN A 98 -1.20 -5.59 8.99
C ASN A 98 -2.25 -6.42 9.75
N PHE A 99 -2.62 -7.62 9.27
CA PHE A 99 -3.59 -8.54 9.89
C PHE A 99 -3.13 -10.00 9.79
#